data_AF-A0A6B3NGP2-F1
#
_entry.id   AF-A0A6B3NGP2-F1
#
_cell.length_a   1.000
_cell.length_b   1.000
_cell.length_c   1.000
_cell.angle_alpha   90.00
_cell.angle_beta   90.00
_cell.angle_gamma   90.00
#
_symmetry.space_group_name_H-M   'P 1'
#
loop_
_entity.id
_entity.type
_entity.pdbx_description
1 polymer ?
#
loop_
_entity_poly.entity_id
_entity_poly.type
_entity_poly.pdbx_seq_one_letter_code
_entity_poly.pdbx_strand_id
1 'polypeptide(L)'
;MTASSEKKPYATSGRYLPTWRELNQDSSPEAEAVLFALWRNAPAWKKLQMMDSLNQTARQLTLHGLQERYPNASEAELRWRLNATFLGEELTQTVYGSMPTAGNGR
;
A
#
# COMPACT_ATOMS: atom_id res chain seq x y z
N MET A 1 20.13 -8.00 -31.68
CA MET A 1 19.22 -9.15 -31.44
C MET A 1 18.22 -8.74 -30.38
N THR A 2 17.06 -8.27 -30.81
CA THR A 2 15.97 -7.86 -29.92
C THR A 2 15.25 -9.10 -29.43
N ALA A 3 15.53 -9.51 -28.19
CA ALA A 3 14.70 -10.50 -27.52
C ALA A 3 13.32 -9.87 -27.30
N SER A 4 12.38 -10.21 -28.17
CA SER A 4 10.97 -9.92 -27.99
C SER A 4 10.51 -10.69 -26.76
N SER A 5 10.50 -10.02 -25.61
CA SER A 5 9.99 -10.56 -24.35
C SER A 5 8.49 -10.76 -24.50
N GLU A 6 8.09 -11.99 -24.78
CA GLU A 6 6.71 -12.42 -24.92
C GLU A 6 5.90 -12.04 -23.66
N LYS A 7 5.00 -11.05 -23.78
CA LYS A 7 4.17 -10.57 -22.68
C LYS A 7 3.09 -11.61 -22.41
N LYS A 8 3.30 -12.46 -21.40
CA LYS A 8 2.35 -13.51 -21.03
C LYS A 8 1.16 -12.92 -20.25
N PRO A 9 -0.10 -13.13 -20.68
CA PRO A 9 -1.27 -12.61 -19.97
C PRO A 9 -1.52 -13.40 -18.67
N TYR A 10 -1.94 -12.69 -17.62
CA TYR A 10 -2.62 -13.30 -16.46
C TYR A 10 -4.14 -13.18 -16.62
N ALA A 11 -4.89 -14.04 -15.92
CA ALA A 11 -6.28 -14.38 -16.19
C ALA A 11 -7.30 -13.20 -16.28
N THR A 12 -8.32 -13.46 -17.10
CA THR A 12 -9.67 -12.89 -17.30
C THR A 12 -9.84 -11.42 -17.73
N SER A 13 -8.90 -10.50 -17.53
CA SER A 13 -9.14 -9.07 -17.84
C SER A 13 -8.47 -8.51 -19.09
N GLY A 14 -7.66 -9.30 -19.82
CA GLY A 14 -6.96 -8.82 -21.03
C GLY A 14 -5.97 -7.67 -20.80
N ARG A 15 -5.69 -7.31 -19.54
CA ARG A 15 -4.71 -6.29 -19.16
C ARG A 15 -3.35 -6.91 -18.86
N TYR A 16 -2.31 -6.32 -19.44
CA TYR A 16 -0.92 -6.67 -19.15
C TYR A 16 -0.49 -6.02 -17.82
N LEU A 17 0.27 -6.75 -17.01
CA LEU A 17 0.97 -6.13 -15.87
C LEU A 17 2.15 -5.31 -16.40
N PRO A 18 2.38 -4.11 -15.86
CA PRO A 18 3.58 -3.36 -16.19
C PRO A 18 4.82 -4.13 -15.72
N THR A 19 5.86 -4.09 -16.54
CA THR A 19 7.20 -4.56 -16.20
C THR A 19 7.80 -3.69 -15.10
N TRP A 20 8.81 -4.20 -14.40
CA TRP A 20 9.56 -3.41 -13.41
C TRP A 20 10.06 -2.07 -13.97
N ARG A 21 10.54 -2.07 -15.22
CA ARG A 21 11.03 -0.87 -15.90
C ARG A 21 9.92 0.12 -16.24
N GLU A 22 8.71 -0.35 -16.55
CA GLU A 22 7.54 0.51 -16.77
C GLU A 22 7.06 1.16 -15.46
N LEU A 23 7.26 0.50 -14.31
CA LEU A 23 6.92 1.06 -12.99
C LEU A 23 7.96 2.04 -12.44
N ASN A 24 9.23 1.93 -12.84
CA ASN A 24 10.36 2.71 -12.30
C ASN A 24 11.03 3.58 -13.37
N GLN A 25 10.21 4.22 -14.23
CA GLN A 25 10.73 5.02 -15.34
C GLN A 25 11.54 6.25 -14.90
N ASP A 26 11.27 6.74 -13.69
CA ASP A 26 11.94 7.88 -13.05
C ASP A 26 13.32 7.53 -12.46
N SER A 27 13.65 6.25 -12.34
CA SER A 27 14.94 5.75 -11.86
C SER A 27 15.86 5.38 -13.02
N SER A 28 17.15 5.71 -12.94
CA SER A 28 18.12 5.24 -13.96
C SER A 28 18.46 3.75 -13.75
N PRO A 29 18.85 3.01 -14.80
CA PRO A 29 19.28 1.61 -14.66
C PRO A 29 20.43 1.42 -13.65
N GLU A 30 21.33 2.38 -13.54
CA GLU A 30 22.46 2.37 -12.61
C GLU A 30 21.96 2.51 -11.16
N ALA A 31 21.00 3.39 -10.91
CA ALA A 31 20.37 3.54 -9.59
C ALA A 31 19.60 2.27 -9.19
N GLU A 32 18.87 1.65 -10.13
CA GLU A 32 18.19 0.36 -9.89
C GLU A 32 19.18 -0.76 -9.55
N ALA A 33 20.35 -0.81 -10.23
CA ALA A 33 21.38 -1.80 -9.94
C ALA A 33 21.90 -1.67 -8.49
N VAL A 34 22.11 -0.44 -8.01
CA VAL A 34 22.47 -0.17 -6.61
C VAL A 34 21.35 -0.60 -5.67
N LEU A 35 20.10 -0.24 -5.94
CA LEU A 35 18.95 -0.65 -5.15
C LEU A 35 18.88 -2.18 -5.01
N PHE A 36 19.01 -2.91 -6.11
CA PHE A 36 18.99 -4.37 -6.08
C PHE A 36 20.16 -4.97 -5.32
N ALA A 37 21.36 -4.40 -5.43
CA ALA A 37 22.52 -4.86 -4.67
C ALA A 37 22.30 -4.66 -3.17
N LEU A 38 21.82 -3.48 -2.74
CA LEU A 38 21.50 -3.21 -1.34
C LEU A 38 20.41 -4.15 -0.82
N TRP A 39 19.34 -4.36 -1.60
CA TRP A 39 18.24 -5.22 -1.19
C TRP A 39 18.66 -6.68 -1.10
N ARG A 40 19.40 -7.22 -2.07
CA ARG A 40 19.84 -8.62 -2.05
C ARG A 40 20.76 -8.90 -0.86
N ASN A 41 21.68 -7.99 -0.58
CA ASN A 41 22.66 -8.13 0.50
C ASN A 41 22.10 -7.83 1.90
N ALA A 42 20.93 -7.18 2.02
CA ALA A 42 20.35 -6.90 3.32
C ALA A 42 19.92 -8.19 4.03
N PRO A 43 20.23 -8.36 5.33
CA PRO A 43 19.74 -9.48 6.12
C PRO A 43 18.22 -9.43 6.25
N ALA A 44 17.59 -10.59 6.44
CA ALA A 44 16.14 -10.73 6.46
C ALA A 44 15.45 -9.79 7.47
N TRP A 45 16.00 -9.66 8.69
CA TRP A 45 15.46 -8.76 9.71
C TRP A 45 15.47 -7.30 9.27
N LYS A 46 16.47 -6.87 8.50
CA LYS A 46 16.56 -5.48 8.02
C LYS A 46 15.53 -5.20 6.94
N LYS A 47 15.24 -6.19 6.09
CA LYS A 47 14.13 -6.14 5.13
C LYS A 47 12.80 -5.97 5.84
N LEU A 48 12.56 -6.76 6.89
CA LEU A 48 11.34 -6.64 7.71
C LEU A 48 11.25 -5.28 8.40
N GLN A 49 12.35 -4.76 8.95
CA GLN A 49 12.39 -3.43 9.55
C GLN A 49 12.03 -2.33 8.54
N MET A 50 12.56 -2.42 7.31
CA MET A 50 12.21 -1.48 6.24
C MET A 50 10.72 -1.58 5.89
N MET A 51 10.19 -2.79 5.73
CA MET A 51 8.75 -2.99 5.44
C MET A 51 7.86 -2.47 6.57
N ASP A 52 8.24 -2.67 7.83
CA ASP A 52 7.50 -2.12 8.97
C ASP A 52 7.47 -0.59 8.94
N SER A 53 8.61 0.04 8.65
CA SER A 53 8.69 1.50 8.50
C SER A 53 7.80 2.00 7.36
N LEU A 54 7.81 1.33 6.20
CA LEU A 54 6.92 1.67 5.09
C LEU A 54 5.43 1.52 5.48
N ASN A 55 5.07 0.45 6.20
CA ASN A 55 3.70 0.25 6.65
C ASN A 55 3.24 1.35 7.62
N GLN A 56 4.10 1.79 8.53
CA GLN A 56 3.81 2.90 9.44
C GLN A 56 3.56 4.20 8.65
N THR A 57 4.42 4.54 7.70
CA THR A 57 4.24 5.73 6.84
C THR A 57 2.96 5.64 6.01
N ALA A 58 2.67 4.49 5.40
CA ALA A 58 1.44 4.29 4.62
C ALA A 58 0.18 4.50 5.45
N ARG A 59 0.15 3.98 6.70
CA ARG A 59 -0.94 4.22 7.65
C ARG A 59 -1.09 5.70 8.00
N GLN A 60 0.01 6.41 8.24
CA GLN A 60 -0.01 7.84 8.56
C GLN A 60 -0.56 8.67 7.39
N LEU A 61 -0.08 8.45 6.17
CA LEU A 61 -0.57 9.14 4.98
C LEU A 61 -2.05 8.87 4.72
N THR A 62 -2.46 7.61 4.91
CA THR A 62 -3.87 7.21 4.76
C THR A 62 -4.76 7.91 5.80
N LEU A 63 -4.31 7.95 7.06
CA LEU A 63 -5.03 8.65 8.13
C LEU A 63 -5.19 10.14 7.82
N HIS A 64 -4.12 10.79 7.33
CA HIS A 64 -4.17 12.20 6.95
C HIS A 64 -5.19 12.44 5.82
N GLY A 65 -5.17 11.61 4.78
CA GLY A 65 -6.16 11.71 3.70
C GLY A 65 -7.60 11.36 4.15
N LEU A 66 -7.79 10.58 5.22
CA LEU A 66 -9.10 10.35 5.81
C LEU A 66 -9.58 11.58 6.61
N GLN A 67 -8.69 12.24 7.37
CA GLN A 67 -9.02 13.47 8.08
C GLN A 67 -9.45 14.59 7.12
N GLU A 68 -8.78 14.72 5.97
CA GLU A 68 -9.15 15.70 4.95
C GLU A 68 -10.52 15.41 4.32
N ARG A 69 -10.83 14.13 4.06
CA ARG A 69 -12.12 13.71 3.46
C ARG A 69 -13.28 13.74 4.45
N TYR A 70 -13.01 13.53 5.74
CA TYR A 70 -14.01 13.46 6.80
C TYR A 70 -13.65 14.40 7.96
N PRO A 71 -13.72 15.73 7.76
CA PRO A 71 -13.25 16.70 8.75
C PRO A 71 -14.02 16.66 10.08
N ASN A 72 -15.25 16.14 10.08
CA ASN A 72 -16.10 16.03 11.27
C ASN A 72 -16.14 14.60 11.85
N ALA A 73 -15.37 13.66 11.30
CA ALA A 73 -15.36 12.29 11.80
C ALA A 73 -14.71 12.23 13.18
N SER A 74 -15.29 11.41 14.05
CA SER A 74 -14.66 11.09 15.33
C SER A 74 -13.38 10.29 15.11
N GLU A 75 -12.48 10.31 16.09
CA GLU A 75 -11.26 9.50 16.04
C GLU A 75 -11.56 7.99 15.91
N ALA A 76 -12.65 7.52 16.53
CA ALA A 76 -13.10 6.13 16.43
C ALA A 76 -13.54 5.78 15.00
N GLU A 77 -14.25 6.70 14.34
CA GLU A 77 -14.65 6.53 12.95
C GLU A 77 -13.43 6.52 12.01
N LEU A 78 -12.48 7.44 12.22
CA LEU A 78 -11.24 7.49 11.42
C LEU A 78 -10.41 6.21 11.57
N ARG A 79 -10.28 5.67 12.79
CA ARG A 79 -9.61 4.38 13.03
C ARG A 79 -10.32 3.22 12.33
N TRP A 80 -11.65 3.19 12.38
CA TRP A 80 -12.43 2.16 11.68
C TRP A 80 -12.20 2.22 10.17
N ARG A 81 -12.31 3.42 9.57
CA ARG A 81 -12.07 3.64 8.13
C ARG A 81 -10.65 3.32 7.70
N LEU A 82 -9.66 3.62 8.56
CA LEU A 82 -8.26 3.25 8.34
C LEU A 82 -8.12 1.73 8.24
N ASN A 83 -8.69 0.98 9.20
CA ASN A 83 -8.65 -0.48 9.18
C ASN A 83 -9.38 -1.08 7.97
N ALA A 84 -10.54 -0.53 7.61
CA ALA A 84 -11.29 -0.93 6.41
C ALA A 84 -10.49 -0.74 5.12
N THR A 85 -9.62 0.28 5.05
CA THR A 85 -8.74 0.51 3.90
C THR A 85 -7.72 -0.61 3.70
N PHE A 86 -7.18 -1.19 4.79
CA PHE A 86 -6.13 -2.21 4.72
C PHE A 86 -6.66 -3.65 4.76
N LEU A 87 -7.75 -3.88 5.49
CA LEU A 87 -8.29 -5.21 5.74
C LEU A 87 -9.53 -5.52 4.90
N GLY A 88 -10.16 -4.49 4.32
CA GLY A 88 -11.51 -4.56 3.78
C GLY A 88 -12.57 -4.37 4.88
N GLU A 89 -13.78 -4.01 4.47
CA GLU A 89 -14.89 -3.72 5.38
C GLU A 89 -15.34 -4.97 6.16
N GLU A 90 -15.46 -6.12 5.50
CA GLU A 90 -15.90 -7.38 6.12
C GLU A 90 -15.01 -7.80 7.29
N LEU A 91 -13.68 -7.81 7.06
CA LEU A 91 -12.72 -8.21 8.07
C LEU A 91 -12.62 -7.16 9.19
N THR A 92 -12.78 -5.88 8.83
CA THR A 92 -12.81 -4.80 9.82
C THR A 92 -14.03 -4.90 10.71
N GLN A 93 -15.21 -5.19 10.15
CA GLN A 93 -16.42 -5.39 10.93
C GLN A 93 -16.32 -6.60 11.86
N THR A 94 -15.69 -7.68 11.39
CA THR A 94 -15.48 -8.89 12.18
C THR A 94 -14.55 -8.65 13.38
N VAL A 95 -13.45 -7.91 13.18
CA VAL A 95 -12.42 -7.70 14.21
C VAL A 95 -12.73 -6.52 15.12
N TYR A 96 -13.25 -5.42 14.57
CA TYR A 96 -13.42 -4.14 15.25
C TYR A 96 -14.89 -3.74 15.46
N GLY A 97 -15.83 -4.56 15.01
CA GLY A 97 -17.27 -4.27 15.10
C GLY A 97 -17.76 -3.28 14.04
N SER A 98 -19.03 -2.89 14.14
CA SER A 98 -19.64 -1.96 13.19
C SER A 98 -19.02 -0.56 13.26
N MET A 99 -19.09 0.17 12.15
CA MET A 99 -18.66 1.57 12.08
C MET A 99 -19.35 2.37 13.19
N PRO A 100 -18.60 3.13 14.01
CA PRO A 100 -19.20 4.04 14.97
C PRO A 100 -20.11 5.00 14.23
N THR A 101 -21.41 4.99 14.55
CA THR A 101 -22.30 6.06 14.12
C THR A 101 -21.72 7.36 14.66
N ALA A 102 -21.63 8.41 13.84
CA ALA A 102 -21.27 9.74 14.32
C ALA A 102 -22.16 10.03 15.52
N GLY A 103 -21.59 9.93 16.72
CA GLY A 103 -22.29 10.30 17.94
C GLY A 103 -22.62 11.77 17.74
N ASN A 104 -23.90 12.10 17.72
CA ASN A 104 -24.35 13.48 17.77
C ASN A 104 -23.66 14.11 18.99
N GLY A 105 -22.57 14.82 18.75
CA GLY A 105 -21.87 15.60 19.75
C GLY A 105 -22.83 16.67 20.25
N ARG A 106 -23.51 16.37 21.34
CA ARG A 106 -23.95 17.35 22.33
C ARG A 106 -22.96 17.30 23.48
#